data_AF-A0A2V7PQC6-F1
#
_entry.id   AF-A0A2V7PQC6-F1
#
_cell.length_a   1.000
_cell.length_b   1.000
_cell.length_c   1.000
_cell.angle_alpha   90.00
_cell.angle_beta   90.00
_cell.angle_gamma   90.00
#
_symmetry.space_group_name_H-M   'P 1'
#
loop_
_entity.id
_entity.type
_entity.pdbx_description
1 polymer ?
#
loop_
_entity_poly.entity_id
_entity_poly.type
_entity_poly.pdbx_seq_one_letter_code
_entity_poly.pdbx_strand_id
1 'polypeptide(L)'
;MSGRVVLLNGTPSSGKTTLAKALQEVLDPPHWYRSLDDFIKGYLPKHWDSARGPWSEAHRRVLFMNVLHGYLRSLRAMAQVGHPIISESVILPLTRDLYLDSLADLEVYLFGVRCPLAVAQERERARRDRQQGVPIELDVPEFDLAHSHGPYDAEVDTSMMSVAQCVSTLTSALERPPSAFLRLRAERVASDDARPCLFCEVVAGTRAAHVVLETPATTAFMDQLRQPPDPAHVLVIPKAHVENIYAVGPALGAELFEAHALVARAVKRAFAPDGITTWSSNERGANQEIPHFHLHVYPRRVGIPYPPLLAKPETPVADDALRLSAERLRRAIDELRD
;
A
#
# COMPACT_ATOMS: atom_id res chain seq x y z
N MET A 1 13.82 -22.64 -8.38
CA MET A 1 13.98 -21.23 -8.79
C MET A 1 12.58 -20.64 -8.91
N SER A 2 12.38 -19.38 -8.51
CA SER A 2 11.10 -18.70 -8.73
C SER A 2 10.89 -18.45 -10.24
N GLY A 3 9.64 -18.52 -10.68
CA GLY A 3 9.24 -18.15 -12.03
C GLY A 3 9.33 -16.64 -12.22
N ARG A 4 9.65 -16.23 -13.45
CA ARG A 4 9.70 -14.83 -13.88
C ARG A 4 8.29 -14.30 -14.11
N VAL A 5 8.08 -13.01 -13.87
CA VAL A 5 6.80 -12.34 -14.10
C VAL A 5 6.95 -11.31 -15.21
N VAL A 6 6.15 -11.41 -16.27
CA VAL A 6 6.04 -10.42 -17.33
C VAL A 6 4.76 -9.61 -17.11
N LEU A 7 4.90 -8.34 -16.75
CA LEU A 7 3.80 -7.39 -16.64
C LEU A 7 3.71 -6.55 -17.92
N LEU A 8 2.61 -6.72 -18.66
CA LEU A 8 2.23 -5.84 -19.75
C LEU A 8 1.41 -4.69 -19.17
N ASN A 9 2.02 -3.53 -18.98
CA ASN A 9 1.35 -2.35 -18.44
C ASN A 9 0.86 -1.43 -19.55
N GLY A 10 -0.41 -1.04 -19.48
CA GLY A 10 -1.01 -0.12 -20.44
C GLY A 10 -2.49 0.04 -20.23
N THR A 11 -3.09 1.05 -20.84
CA THR A 11 -4.50 1.41 -20.64
C THR A 11 -5.46 0.38 -21.25
N PRO A 12 -6.75 0.35 -20.85
CA PRO A 12 -7.75 -0.47 -21.53
C PRO A 12 -7.75 -0.21 -23.05
N SER A 13 -7.96 -1.24 -23.86
CA SER A 13 -7.86 -1.16 -25.33
C SER A 13 -6.47 -0.84 -25.93
N SER A 14 -5.40 -0.77 -25.14
CA SER A 14 -4.04 -0.59 -25.68
C SER A 14 -3.46 -1.81 -26.40
N GLY A 15 -4.16 -2.94 -26.44
CA GLY A 15 -3.72 -4.16 -27.15
C GLY A 15 -3.02 -5.21 -26.28
N LYS A 16 -2.95 -5.00 -24.95
CA LYS A 16 -2.34 -5.93 -23.99
C LYS A 16 -2.80 -7.38 -24.12
N THR A 17 -4.10 -7.65 -24.13
CA THR A 17 -4.65 -9.02 -24.24
C THR A 17 -4.20 -9.74 -25.50
N THR A 18 -4.17 -9.04 -26.63
CA THR A 18 -3.68 -9.60 -27.90
C THR A 18 -2.19 -9.93 -27.82
N LEU A 19 -1.39 -9.03 -27.24
CA LEU A 19 0.04 -9.26 -27.04
C LEU A 19 0.33 -10.37 -26.03
N ALA A 20 -0.43 -10.47 -24.94
CA ALA A 20 -0.26 -11.49 -23.91
C ALA A 20 -0.43 -12.89 -24.50
N LYS A 21 -1.47 -13.08 -25.32
CA LYS A 21 -1.73 -14.35 -26.03
C LYS A 21 -0.62 -14.66 -27.03
N ALA A 22 -0.21 -13.68 -27.84
CA ALA A 22 0.85 -13.88 -28.81
C ALA A 22 2.21 -14.18 -28.16
N LEU A 23 2.52 -13.54 -27.02
CA LEU A 23 3.70 -13.88 -26.21
C LEU A 23 3.60 -15.31 -25.65
N GLN A 24 2.43 -15.71 -25.15
CA GLN A 24 2.22 -17.05 -24.59
C GLN A 24 2.46 -18.16 -25.63
N GLU A 25 2.20 -17.90 -26.92
CA GLU A 25 2.45 -18.85 -28.01
C GLU A 25 3.94 -19.06 -28.32
N VAL A 26 4.79 -18.06 -28.07
CA VAL A 26 6.20 -18.09 -28.45
C VAL A 26 7.17 -18.33 -27.29
N LEU A 27 6.74 -18.09 -26.05
CA LEU A 27 7.60 -18.20 -24.88
C LEU A 27 7.66 -19.62 -24.32
N ASP A 28 8.88 -20.07 -24.06
CA ASP A 28 9.20 -21.37 -23.42
C ASP A 28 10.09 -21.13 -22.18
N PRO A 29 9.88 -21.81 -21.04
CA PRO A 29 8.78 -22.75 -20.73
C PRO A 29 7.38 -22.10 -20.76
N PRO A 30 6.29 -22.89 -20.82
CA PRO A 30 4.93 -22.35 -20.91
C PRO A 30 4.62 -21.36 -19.79
N HIS A 31 4.26 -20.14 -20.16
CA HIS A 31 3.88 -19.09 -19.22
C HIS A 31 2.41 -19.21 -18.83
N TRP A 32 2.13 -19.11 -17.52
CA TRP A 32 0.78 -19.02 -17.00
C TRP A 32 0.25 -17.60 -17.21
N TYR A 33 -0.73 -17.45 -18.09
CA TYR A 33 -1.36 -16.17 -18.39
C TYR A 33 -2.64 -15.95 -17.56
N ARG A 34 -2.67 -14.86 -16.79
CA ARG A 34 -3.85 -14.35 -16.09
C ARG A 34 -3.87 -12.83 -16.05
N SER A 35 -5.06 -12.27 -16.03
CA SER A 35 -5.33 -10.83 -15.93
C SER A 35 -6.22 -10.52 -14.71
N LEU A 36 -6.23 -9.26 -14.26
CA LEU A 36 -7.16 -8.81 -13.24
C LEU A 36 -8.63 -9.02 -13.67
N ASP A 37 -8.91 -8.90 -14.97
CA ASP A 37 -10.24 -9.14 -15.54
C ASP A 37 -10.75 -10.57 -15.28
N ASP A 38 -9.87 -11.57 -15.22
CA ASP A 38 -10.25 -12.95 -14.91
C ASP A 38 -10.79 -13.08 -13.47
N PHE A 39 -10.27 -12.28 -12.54
CA PHE A 39 -10.74 -12.23 -11.16
C PHE A 39 -12.01 -11.40 -11.02
N ILE A 40 -12.10 -10.27 -11.73
CA ILE A 40 -13.29 -9.41 -11.78
C ILE A 40 -14.51 -10.18 -12.28
N LYS A 41 -14.33 -10.99 -13.34
CA LYS A 41 -15.39 -11.84 -13.93
C LYS A 41 -15.84 -12.98 -13.01
N GLY A 42 -15.13 -13.25 -11.91
CA GLY A 42 -15.58 -14.15 -10.86
C GLY A 42 -16.77 -13.63 -10.07
N TYR A 43 -17.11 -12.33 -10.19
CA TYR A 43 -18.26 -11.70 -9.56
C TYR A 43 -19.36 -11.37 -10.58
N LEU A 44 -20.62 -11.39 -10.13
CA LEU A 44 -21.75 -10.96 -10.97
C LEU A 44 -21.62 -9.47 -11.33
N PRO A 45 -21.99 -9.04 -12.56
CA PRO A 45 -21.87 -7.64 -12.99
C PRO A 45 -22.53 -6.62 -12.06
N LYS A 46 -23.63 -6.98 -11.37
CA LYS A 46 -24.33 -6.13 -10.40
C LYS A 46 -23.48 -5.68 -9.20
N HIS A 47 -22.34 -6.31 -8.94
CA HIS A 47 -21.41 -5.91 -7.87
C HIS A 47 -20.43 -4.82 -8.33
N TRP A 48 -20.28 -4.62 -9.63
CA TRP A 48 -19.42 -3.60 -10.22
C TRP A 48 -20.19 -2.36 -10.67
N ASP A 49 -21.52 -2.43 -10.73
CA ASP A 49 -22.39 -1.37 -11.22
C ASP A 49 -23.23 -0.76 -10.07
N SER A 50 -22.98 0.51 -9.73
CA SER A 50 -23.77 1.25 -8.73
C SER A 50 -25.22 1.45 -9.14
N ALA A 51 -25.54 1.39 -10.44
CA ALA A 51 -26.90 1.55 -10.94
C ALA A 51 -27.70 0.23 -10.90
N ARG A 52 -27.03 -0.94 -10.79
CA ARG A 52 -27.68 -2.27 -10.83
C ARG A 52 -27.59 -3.06 -9.53
N GLY A 53 -27.01 -2.51 -8.46
CA GLY A 53 -26.85 -3.18 -7.17
C GLY A 53 -26.95 -2.23 -5.96
N PRO A 54 -27.11 -2.77 -4.73
CA PRO A 54 -27.21 -1.97 -3.51
C PRO A 54 -25.88 -1.35 -3.03
N TRP A 55 -24.85 -1.34 -3.89
CA TRP A 55 -23.46 -1.05 -3.50
C TRP A 55 -23.09 0.38 -3.89
N SER A 56 -22.75 1.21 -2.90
CA SER A 56 -22.20 2.55 -3.12
C SER A 56 -20.83 2.53 -3.80
N GLU A 57 -20.38 3.67 -4.32
CA GLU A 57 -19.05 3.82 -4.93
C GLU A 57 -17.90 3.42 -3.97
N ALA A 58 -18.04 3.73 -2.68
CA ALA A 58 -17.09 3.31 -1.65
C ALA A 58 -16.98 1.78 -1.55
N HIS A 59 -18.10 1.07 -1.58
CA HIS A 59 -18.11 -0.40 -1.56
C HIS A 59 -17.43 -0.99 -2.81
N ARG A 60 -17.64 -0.38 -3.99
CA ARG A 60 -16.98 -0.81 -5.23
C ARG A 60 -15.47 -0.65 -5.13
N ARG A 61 -14.99 0.48 -4.60
CA ARG A 61 -13.55 0.72 -4.40
C ARG A 61 -12.94 -0.30 -3.44
N VAL A 62 -13.61 -0.60 -2.33
CA VAL A 62 -13.15 -1.63 -1.39
C VAL A 62 -13.11 -3.01 -2.06
N LEU A 63 -14.16 -3.39 -2.80
CA LEU A 63 -14.20 -4.64 -3.55
C LEU A 63 -13.07 -4.72 -4.58
N PHE A 64 -12.87 -3.67 -5.38
CA PHE A 64 -11.80 -3.57 -6.36
C PHE A 64 -10.43 -3.77 -5.71
N MET A 65 -10.15 -3.08 -4.61
CA MET A 65 -8.89 -3.23 -3.88
C MET A 65 -8.72 -4.66 -3.36
N ASN A 66 -9.75 -5.26 -2.77
CA ASN A 66 -9.69 -6.65 -2.30
C ASN A 66 -9.40 -7.64 -3.45
N VAL A 67 -10.03 -7.44 -4.60
CA VAL A 67 -9.80 -8.26 -5.80
C VAL A 67 -8.38 -8.08 -6.32
N LEU A 68 -7.89 -6.83 -6.41
CA LEU A 68 -6.51 -6.52 -6.81
C LEU A 68 -5.47 -7.16 -5.86
N HIS A 69 -5.69 -7.09 -4.55
CA HIS A 69 -4.86 -7.76 -3.54
C HIS A 69 -4.85 -9.28 -3.72
N GLY A 70 -6.03 -9.90 -3.88
CA GLY A 70 -6.13 -11.35 -4.09
C GLY A 70 -5.45 -11.81 -5.37
N TYR A 71 -5.64 -11.06 -6.45
CA TYR A 71 -5.01 -11.29 -7.73
C TYR A 71 -3.48 -11.19 -7.64
N LEU A 72 -2.91 -10.10 -7.09
CA LEU A 72 -1.45 -9.95 -6.98
C LEU A 72 -0.81 -11.01 -6.07
N ARG A 73 -1.49 -11.38 -4.97
CA ARG A 73 -1.06 -12.49 -4.10
C ARG A 73 -1.06 -13.83 -4.85
N SER A 74 -2.03 -14.06 -5.74
CA SER A 74 -2.08 -15.27 -6.55
C SER A 74 -0.92 -15.32 -7.57
N LEU A 75 -0.59 -14.20 -8.21
CA LEU A 75 0.57 -14.12 -9.11
C LEU A 75 1.85 -14.45 -8.34
N ARG A 76 2.04 -13.83 -7.17
CA ARG A 76 3.19 -14.10 -6.31
C ARG A 76 3.31 -15.58 -5.96
N ALA A 77 2.23 -16.19 -5.49
CA ALA A 77 2.24 -17.60 -5.09
C ALA A 77 2.63 -18.53 -6.26
N MET A 78 2.09 -18.29 -7.45
CA MET A 78 2.42 -19.07 -8.65
C MET A 78 3.89 -18.89 -9.07
N ALA A 79 4.40 -17.66 -9.02
CA ALA A 79 5.81 -17.39 -9.31
C ALA A 79 6.73 -18.07 -8.29
N GLN A 80 6.40 -18.05 -7.00
CA GLN A 80 7.22 -18.65 -5.95
C GLN A 80 7.39 -20.16 -6.09
N VAL A 81 6.39 -20.87 -6.64
CA VAL A 81 6.48 -22.31 -6.92
C VAL A 81 7.09 -22.63 -8.30
N GLY A 82 7.55 -21.61 -9.03
CA GLY A 82 8.33 -21.76 -10.26
C GLY A 82 7.57 -21.54 -11.57
N HIS A 83 6.29 -21.16 -11.54
CA HIS A 83 5.56 -20.88 -12.77
C HIS A 83 5.98 -19.52 -13.34
N PRO A 84 6.48 -19.44 -14.59
CA PRO A 84 6.63 -18.17 -15.27
C PRO A 84 5.24 -17.60 -15.61
N ILE A 85 5.10 -16.29 -15.54
CA ILE A 85 3.80 -15.60 -15.59
C ILE A 85 3.82 -14.56 -16.70
N ILE A 86 2.73 -14.48 -17.47
CA ILE A 86 2.38 -13.31 -18.27
C ILE A 86 1.13 -12.71 -17.66
N SER A 87 1.14 -11.39 -17.48
CA SER A 87 0.00 -10.73 -16.87
C SER A 87 -0.19 -9.32 -17.41
N GLU A 88 -1.45 -8.94 -17.57
CA GLU A 88 -1.84 -7.57 -17.92
C GLU A 88 -1.93 -6.71 -16.67
N SER A 89 -1.57 -5.44 -16.79
CA SER A 89 -1.67 -4.49 -15.69
C SER A 89 -2.09 -3.10 -16.18
N VAL A 90 -2.74 -2.37 -15.28
CA VAL A 90 -2.97 -0.93 -15.37
C VAL A 90 -2.41 -0.35 -14.07
N ILE A 91 -1.16 0.08 -14.10
CA ILE A 91 -0.43 0.58 -12.93
C ILE A 91 -0.66 2.08 -12.85
N LEU A 92 -1.48 2.50 -11.90
CA LEU A 92 -1.77 3.89 -11.59
C LEU A 92 -0.97 4.33 -10.36
N PRO A 93 -0.72 5.63 -10.14
CA PRO A 93 -0.04 6.11 -8.94
C PRO A 93 -0.64 5.57 -7.62
N LEU A 94 -1.96 5.46 -7.55
CA LEU A 94 -2.68 4.95 -6.38
C LEU A 94 -2.44 3.45 -6.12
N THR A 95 -2.19 2.65 -7.15
CA THR A 95 -2.05 1.19 -7.04
C THR A 95 -0.60 0.72 -7.22
N ARG A 96 0.31 1.58 -7.69
CA ARG A 96 1.71 1.28 -7.96
C ARG A 96 2.40 0.58 -6.79
N ASP A 97 2.30 1.16 -5.61
CA ASP A 97 3.02 0.66 -4.43
C ASP A 97 2.53 -0.75 -4.05
N LEU A 98 1.25 -1.06 -4.29
CA LEU A 98 0.72 -2.40 -4.09
C LEU A 98 1.32 -3.43 -5.04
N TYR A 99 1.58 -3.08 -6.31
CA TYR A 99 2.32 -3.96 -7.22
C TYR A 99 3.75 -4.17 -6.71
N LEU A 100 4.44 -3.07 -6.37
CA LEU A 100 5.83 -3.09 -5.88
C LEU A 100 6.00 -3.95 -4.62
N ASP A 101 5.05 -3.88 -3.69
CA ASP A 101 5.06 -4.70 -2.47
C ASP A 101 4.70 -6.16 -2.76
N SER A 102 3.66 -6.40 -3.56
CA SER A 102 3.16 -7.77 -3.79
C SER A 102 4.13 -8.63 -4.57
N LEU A 103 4.85 -8.04 -5.53
CA LEU A 103 5.80 -8.73 -6.39
C LEU A 103 7.26 -8.47 -5.96
N ALA A 104 7.46 -7.99 -4.73
CA ALA A 104 8.78 -7.84 -4.14
C ALA A 104 9.57 -9.15 -4.22
N ASP A 105 10.84 -9.04 -4.58
CA ASP A 105 11.83 -10.13 -4.58
C ASP A 105 11.58 -11.22 -5.66
N LEU A 106 10.70 -10.91 -6.61
CA LEU A 106 10.53 -11.68 -7.85
C LEU A 106 11.29 -11.00 -9.01
N GLU A 107 11.68 -11.80 -10.00
CA GLU A 107 12.19 -11.28 -11.27
C GLU A 107 10.99 -10.79 -12.12
N VAL A 108 10.77 -9.47 -12.14
CA VAL A 108 9.62 -8.85 -12.81
C VAL A 108 10.09 -8.01 -14.00
N TYR A 109 9.72 -8.43 -15.22
CA TYR A 109 9.81 -7.62 -16.43
C TYR A 109 8.60 -6.70 -16.52
N LEU A 110 8.85 -5.41 -16.67
CA LEU A 110 7.80 -4.41 -16.82
C LEU A 110 7.84 -3.86 -18.24
N PHE A 111 6.83 -4.18 -19.05
CA PHE A 111 6.73 -3.78 -20.44
C PHE A 111 5.60 -2.77 -20.65
N GLY A 112 5.91 -1.69 -21.37
CA GLY A 112 4.95 -0.64 -21.71
C GLY A 112 4.20 -0.96 -22.99
N VAL A 113 2.88 -1.06 -22.93
CA VAL A 113 1.99 -1.28 -24.08
C VAL A 113 1.21 -0.01 -24.35
N ARG A 114 1.70 0.78 -25.29
CA ARG A 114 1.16 2.10 -25.65
C ARG A 114 0.24 2.04 -26.86
N CYS A 115 -0.64 3.03 -26.92
CA CYS A 115 -1.58 3.30 -27.97
C CYS A 115 -2.09 4.73 -27.74
N PRO A 116 -2.32 5.57 -28.77
CA PRO A 116 -2.97 6.87 -28.59
C PRO A 116 -4.41 6.73 -28.05
N LEU A 117 -4.88 7.70 -27.26
CA LEU A 117 -6.23 7.70 -26.68
C LEU A 117 -7.32 7.55 -27.74
N ALA A 118 -7.22 8.28 -28.84
CA ALA A 118 -8.19 8.21 -29.94
C ALA A 118 -8.32 6.78 -30.52
N VAL A 119 -7.20 6.09 -30.69
CA VAL A 119 -7.17 4.70 -31.17
C VAL A 119 -7.75 3.74 -30.12
N ALA A 120 -7.45 3.95 -28.84
CA ALA A 120 -8.01 3.14 -27.76
C ALA A 120 -9.53 3.31 -27.64
N GLN A 121 -10.04 4.54 -27.78
CA GLN A 121 -11.47 4.83 -27.80
C GLN A 121 -12.18 4.20 -29.01
N GLU A 122 -11.57 4.27 -30.19
CA GLU A 122 -12.10 3.60 -31.39
C GLU A 122 -12.20 2.08 -31.19
N ARG A 123 -11.12 1.47 -30.67
CA ARG A 123 -11.10 0.04 -30.33
C ARG A 123 -12.16 -0.33 -29.30
N GLU A 124 -12.37 0.49 -28.28
CA GLU A 124 -13.40 0.26 -27.25
C GLU A 124 -14.81 0.32 -27.85
N ARG A 125 -15.10 1.31 -28.71
CA ARG A 125 -16.38 1.42 -29.44
C ARG A 125 -16.63 0.22 -30.35
N ALA A 126 -15.57 -0.40 -30.89
CA ALA A 126 -15.67 -1.55 -31.78
C ALA A 126 -15.83 -2.90 -31.04
N ARG A 127 -15.68 -2.96 -29.70
CA ARG A 127 -15.81 -4.22 -28.94
C ARG A 127 -17.26 -4.69 -28.91
N ARG A 128 -17.48 -5.92 -29.40
CA ARG A 128 -18.81 -6.54 -29.52
C ARG A 128 -19.15 -7.49 -28.36
N ASP A 129 -18.18 -7.83 -27.53
CA ASP A 129 -18.26 -8.83 -26.45
C ASP A 129 -18.85 -8.28 -25.14
N ARG A 130 -18.80 -6.96 -24.91
CA ARG A 130 -19.49 -6.29 -23.81
C ARG A 130 -20.94 -6.03 -24.21
N GLN A 131 -21.84 -6.98 -23.94
CA GLN A 131 -23.27 -6.85 -24.23
C GLN A 131 -23.88 -5.59 -23.58
N GLN A 132 -24.67 -4.85 -24.37
CA GLN A 132 -25.47 -3.64 -24.04
C GLN A 132 -24.84 -2.27 -24.38
N GLY A 133 -24.40 -2.08 -25.62
CA GLY A 133 -24.76 -0.90 -26.44
C GLY A 133 -24.34 0.51 -25.99
N VAL A 134 -23.60 0.68 -24.89
CA VAL A 134 -23.06 1.97 -24.46
C VAL A 134 -21.54 1.89 -24.53
N PRO A 135 -20.89 2.68 -25.41
CA PRO A 135 -19.45 2.80 -25.38
C PRO A 135 -19.00 3.22 -23.98
N ILE A 136 -18.11 2.44 -23.35
CA ILE A 136 -17.46 2.87 -22.12
C ILE A 136 -16.49 3.97 -22.53
N GLU A 137 -16.72 5.20 -22.05
CA GLU A 137 -15.71 6.24 -22.15
C GLU A 137 -14.53 5.84 -21.28
N LEU A 138 -13.34 5.87 -21.88
CA LEU A 138 -12.10 5.67 -21.14
C LEU A 138 -11.92 6.85 -20.19
N ASP A 139 -11.63 6.58 -18.93
CA ASP A 139 -11.24 7.60 -17.96
C ASP A 139 -9.93 8.24 -18.44
N VAL A 140 -10.04 9.48 -18.94
CA VAL A 140 -8.94 10.22 -19.55
C VAL A 140 -7.80 10.47 -18.54
N PRO A 141 -8.08 10.92 -17.29
CA PRO A 141 -7.09 10.92 -16.23
C PRO A 141 -6.36 9.59 -16.03
N GLU A 142 -7.07 8.46 -15.93
CA GLU A 142 -6.42 7.15 -15.77
C GLU A 142 -5.54 6.79 -16.97
N PHE A 143 -5.96 7.20 -18.16
CA PHE A 143 -5.22 6.96 -19.40
C PHE A 143 -3.83 7.59 -19.38
N ASP A 144 -3.76 8.86 -19.00
CA ASP A 144 -2.50 9.61 -18.90
C ASP A 144 -1.63 9.10 -17.74
N LEU A 145 -2.26 8.66 -16.65
CA LEU A 145 -1.56 8.22 -15.44
C LEU A 145 -0.96 6.80 -15.55
N ALA A 146 -1.48 5.93 -16.40
CA ALA A 146 -1.02 4.53 -16.52
C ALA A 146 0.47 4.40 -16.89
N HIS A 147 1.04 5.43 -17.52
CA HIS A 147 2.45 5.49 -17.90
C HIS A 147 3.22 6.62 -17.21
N SER A 148 2.65 7.22 -16.15
CA SER A 148 3.26 8.32 -15.38
C SER A 148 4.39 7.89 -14.44
N HIS A 149 4.68 6.59 -14.38
CA HIS A 149 5.79 6.04 -13.61
C HIS A 149 7.05 5.90 -14.48
N GLY A 150 8.17 5.56 -13.85
CA GLY A 150 9.50 5.45 -14.44
C GLY A 150 9.62 4.44 -15.62
N PRO A 151 10.85 4.17 -16.07
CA PRO A 151 11.10 3.51 -17.36
C PRO A 151 10.64 2.05 -17.39
N TYR A 152 10.38 1.54 -18.59
CA TYR A 152 10.09 0.12 -18.86
C TYR A 152 11.34 -0.64 -19.30
N ASP A 153 11.32 -1.97 -19.18
CA ASP A 153 12.37 -2.83 -19.75
C ASP A 153 12.29 -2.87 -21.30
N ALA A 154 11.07 -2.70 -21.83
CA ALA A 154 10.79 -2.44 -23.23
C ALA A 154 9.41 -1.78 -23.40
N GLU A 155 9.25 -1.05 -24.49
CA GLU A 155 7.98 -0.41 -24.85
C GLU A 155 7.60 -0.75 -26.29
N VAL A 156 6.31 -0.91 -26.52
CA VAL A 156 5.72 -1.15 -27.84
C VAL A 156 4.51 -0.24 -28.03
N ASP A 157 4.33 0.27 -29.24
CA ASP A 157 3.12 1.02 -29.62
C ASP A 157 2.28 0.18 -30.57
N THR A 158 1.14 -0.31 -30.08
CA THR A 158 0.26 -1.20 -30.85
C THR A 158 -0.57 -0.49 -31.91
N SER A 159 -0.49 0.82 -32.01
CA SER A 159 -1.06 1.60 -33.11
C SER A 159 -0.10 1.73 -34.29
N MET A 160 1.20 1.59 -34.04
CA MET A 160 2.25 1.74 -35.06
C MET A 160 2.92 0.41 -35.44
N MET A 161 2.87 -0.59 -34.56
CA MET A 161 3.53 -1.89 -34.73
C MET A 161 2.52 -3.01 -34.90
N SER A 162 2.83 -3.96 -35.80
CA SER A 162 2.12 -5.23 -35.87
C SER A 162 2.38 -6.09 -34.63
N VAL A 163 1.49 -7.06 -34.35
CA VAL A 163 1.64 -7.99 -33.22
C VAL A 163 2.99 -8.72 -33.27
N ALA A 164 3.43 -9.16 -34.46
CA ALA A 164 4.71 -9.85 -34.62
C ALA A 164 5.91 -8.94 -34.29
N GLN A 165 5.87 -7.66 -34.69
CA GLN A 165 6.90 -6.69 -34.33
C GLN A 165 6.92 -6.44 -32.82
N CYS A 166 5.75 -6.28 -32.19
CA CYS A 166 5.66 -6.11 -30.74
C CYS A 166 6.23 -7.33 -30.00
N VAL A 167 5.83 -8.54 -30.39
CA VAL A 167 6.34 -9.78 -29.81
C VAL A 167 7.86 -9.84 -29.93
N SER A 168 8.41 -9.57 -31.12
CA SER A 168 9.87 -9.57 -31.35
C SER A 168 10.61 -8.57 -30.46
N THR A 169 10.06 -7.37 -30.25
CA THR A 169 10.66 -6.37 -29.36
C THR A 169 10.67 -6.84 -27.91
N LEU A 170 9.55 -7.40 -27.45
CA LEU A 170 9.40 -7.85 -26.06
C LEU A 170 10.23 -9.11 -25.78
N THR A 171 10.32 -10.07 -26.71
CA THR A 171 11.15 -11.26 -26.54
C THR A 171 12.64 -10.93 -26.51
N SER A 172 13.11 -10.02 -27.37
CA SER A 172 14.51 -9.54 -27.31
C SER A 172 14.82 -8.84 -25.98
N ALA A 173 13.84 -8.17 -25.36
CA ALA A 173 14.03 -7.57 -24.05
C ALA A 173 14.23 -8.60 -22.92
N LEU A 174 13.64 -9.80 -23.05
CA LEU A 174 13.79 -10.90 -22.07
C LEU A 174 15.20 -11.53 -22.06
N GLU A 175 16.05 -11.21 -23.04
CA GLU A 175 17.44 -11.68 -23.09
C GLU A 175 18.34 -10.95 -22.07
N ARG A 176 17.87 -9.83 -21.51
CA ARG A 176 18.58 -9.01 -20.54
C ARG A 176 17.87 -9.07 -19.18
N PRO A 177 18.60 -9.01 -18.04
CA PRO A 177 17.95 -8.97 -16.73
C PRO A 177 16.99 -7.78 -16.60
N PRO A 178 15.84 -7.93 -15.92
CA PRO A 178 14.89 -6.84 -15.77
C PRO A 178 15.45 -5.81 -14.78
N SER A 179 15.15 -4.54 -15.04
CA SER A 179 15.65 -3.41 -14.26
C SER A 179 14.57 -2.38 -13.93
N ALA A 180 13.54 -2.25 -14.76
CA ALA A 180 12.48 -1.25 -14.59
C ALA A 180 11.77 -1.38 -13.25
N PHE A 181 11.27 -2.58 -12.92
CA PHE A 181 10.55 -2.81 -11.68
C PHE A 181 11.44 -2.60 -10.43
N LEU A 182 12.71 -2.98 -10.51
CA LEU A 182 13.70 -2.76 -9.45
C LEU A 182 13.98 -1.28 -9.23
N ARG A 183 14.11 -0.49 -10.31
CA ARG A 183 14.27 0.96 -10.23
C ARG A 183 13.07 1.63 -9.57
N LEU A 184 11.85 1.27 -9.97
CA LEU A 184 10.63 1.78 -9.33
C LEU A 184 10.58 1.47 -7.83
N ARG A 185 11.03 0.28 -7.41
CA ARG A 185 11.17 -0.06 -5.98
C ARG A 185 12.21 0.84 -5.30
N ALA A 186 13.39 1.00 -5.90
CA ALA A 186 14.47 1.80 -5.36
C ALA A 186 14.09 3.29 -5.24
N GLU A 187 13.43 3.85 -6.25
CA GLU A 187 12.90 5.22 -6.25
C GLU A 187 11.87 5.42 -5.14
N ARG A 188 10.97 4.44 -4.94
CA ARG A 188 10.03 4.49 -3.81
C ARG A 188 10.74 4.46 -2.47
N VAL A 189 11.72 3.57 -2.29
CA VAL A 189 12.49 3.49 -1.04
C VAL A 189 13.22 4.81 -0.79
N ALA A 190 13.96 5.33 -1.78
CA ALA A 190 14.65 6.61 -1.67
C ALA A 190 13.68 7.77 -1.40
N SER A 191 12.51 7.78 -2.04
CA SER A 191 11.48 8.78 -1.77
C SER A 191 10.92 8.64 -0.36
N ASP A 192 10.71 7.42 0.13
CA ASP A 192 10.19 7.17 1.47
C ASP A 192 11.19 7.65 2.54
N ASP A 193 12.48 7.43 2.32
CA ASP A 193 13.60 7.83 3.19
C ASP A 193 13.86 9.34 3.15
N ALA A 194 13.62 9.99 2.01
CA ALA A 194 13.78 11.43 1.84
C ALA A 194 12.61 12.26 2.41
N ARG A 195 11.50 11.61 2.80
CA ARG A 195 10.36 12.33 3.39
C ARG A 195 10.75 12.91 4.75
N PRO A 196 10.33 14.15 5.06
CA PRO A 196 10.46 14.69 6.41
C PRO A 196 9.84 13.75 7.44
N CYS A 197 10.57 13.49 8.52
CA CYS A 197 10.08 12.62 9.59
C CYS A 197 8.97 13.33 10.37
N LEU A 198 7.74 12.80 10.30
CA LEU A 198 6.57 13.37 10.98
C LEU A 198 6.75 13.48 12.50
N PHE A 199 7.50 12.56 13.11
CA PHE A 199 7.79 12.59 14.54
C PHE A 199 8.87 13.60 14.90
N CYS A 200 9.85 13.86 14.03
CA CYS A 200 10.75 15.00 14.19
C CYS A 200 9.99 16.32 14.13
N GLU A 201 8.99 16.45 13.26
CA GLU A 201 8.13 17.64 13.24
C GLU A 201 7.34 17.83 14.55
N VAL A 202 6.88 16.74 15.17
CA VAL A 202 6.24 16.80 16.50
C VAL A 202 7.24 17.25 17.55
N VAL A 203 8.45 16.67 17.57
CA VAL A 203 9.53 17.06 18.50
C VAL A 203 9.94 18.52 18.32
N ALA A 204 9.97 19.00 17.08
CA ALA A 204 10.29 20.38 16.74
C ALA A 204 9.12 21.36 16.97
N GLY A 205 7.92 20.86 17.28
CA GLY A 205 6.71 21.67 17.46
C GLY A 205 6.15 22.25 16.16
N THR A 206 6.63 21.81 14.98
CA THR A 206 6.12 22.26 13.67
C THR A 206 4.90 21.48 13.22
N ARG A 207 4.66 20.30 13.80
CA ARG A 207 3.45 19.50 13.61
C ARG A 207 2.62 19.47 14.88
N ALA A 208 1.32 19.78 14.76
CA ALA A 208 0.39 19.72 15.88
C ALA A 208 0.23 18.29 16.41
N ALA A 209 0.40 18.13 17.72
CA ALA A 209 0.17 16.88 18.44
C ALA A 209 -0.29 17.16 19.87
N HIS A 210 -1.10 16.27 20.43
CA HIS A 210 -1.53 16.36 21.83
C HIS A 210 -0.50 15.64 22.72
N VAL A 211 0.55 16.36 23.10
CA VAL A 211 1.62 15.87 23.99
C VAL A 211 1.08 15.63 25.39
N VAL A 212 1.39 14.47 25.98
CA VAL A 212 0.97 14.06 27.34
C VAL A 212 2.15 13.93 28.31
N LEU A 213 3.37 13.74 27.79
CA LEU A 213 4.58 13.65 28.60
C LEU A 213 5.78 14.22 27.83
N GLU A 214 6.60 15.00 28.51
CA GLU A 214 7.95 15.35 28.06
C GLU A 214 8.99 15.01 29.11
N THR A 215 10.16 14.59 28.64
CA THR A 215 11.37 14.32 29.41
C THR A 215 12.57 14.86 28.63
N PRO A 216 13.81 14.82 29.17
CA PRO A 216 14.99 15.28 28.44
C PRO A 216 15.19 14.62 27.07
N ALA A 217 15.00 13.30 26.96
CA ALA A 217 15.26 12.53 25.74
C ALA A 217 14.01 11.87 25.13
N THR A 218 12.86 11.88 25.80
CA THR A 218 11.60 11.25 25.33
C THR A 218 10.43 12.23 25.30
N THR A 219 9.50 12.04 24.36
CA THR A 219 8.17 12.70 24.35
C THR A 219 7.08 11.65 24.11
N ALA A 220 5.89 11.89 24.64
CA ALA A 220 4.73 11.04 24.39
C ALA A 220 3.50 11.88 24.01
N PHE A 221 2.73 11.40 23.03
CA PHE A 221 1.57 12.12 22.49
C PHE A 221 0.50 11.15 21.95
N MET A 222 -0.72 11.66 21.81
CA MET A 222 -1.86 10.88 21.30
C MET A 222 -1.65 10.45 19.84
N ASP A 223 -1.88 9.17 19.51
CA ASP A 223 -1.91 8.71 18.12
C ASP A 223 -3.12 9.33 17.38
N GLN A 224 -2.92 9.99 16.25
CA GLN A 224 -4.02 10.65 15.51
C GLN A 224 -4.79 9.69 14.58
N LEU A 225 -4.17 8.59 14.17
CA LEU A 225 -4.67 7.72 13.10
C LEU A 225 -5.28 6.41 13.62
N ARG A 226 -4.86 5.95 14.79
CA ARG A 226 -5.25 4.64 15.33
C ARG A 226 -5.75 4.81 16.76
N GLN A 227 -7.02 5.16 16.92
CA GLN A 227 -7.62 5.25 18.24
C GLN A 227 -8.64 4.12 18.46
N PRO A 228 -8.72 3.56 19.68
CA PRO A 228 -9.86 2.75 20.08
C PRO A 228 -11.11 3.64 20.25
N PRO A 229 -12.31 3.04 20.43
CA PRO A 229 -13.53 3.79 20.69
C PRO A 229 -13.44 4.79 21.86
N ASP A 230 -12.64 4.46 22.88
CA ASP A 230 -12.24 5.37 23.97
C ASP A 230 -10.80 5.86 23.69
N PRO A 231 -10.60 7.09 23.16
CA PRO A 231 -9.32 7.52 22.60
C PRO A 231 -8.23 7.68 23.66
N ALA A 232 -7.44 6.64 23.88
CA ALA A 232 -6.33 6.65 24.83
C ALA A 232 -5.09 5.90 24.31
N HIS A 233 -4.95 5.75 22.98
CA HIS A 233 -3.71 5.27 22.38
C HIS A 233 -2.67 6.38 22.33
N VAL A 234 -1.52 6.11 22.94
CA VAL A 234 -0.38 7.03 23.05
C VAL A 234 0.85 6.39 22.41
N LEU A 235 1.64 7.24 21.73
CA LEU A 235 2.97 6.90 21.22
C LEU A 235 4.03 7.52 22.13
N VAL A 236 5.06 6.74 22.47
CA VAL A 236 6.22 7.19 23.23
C VAL A 236 7.45 7.10 22.33
N ILE A 237 8.12 8.22 22.08
CA ILE A 237 9.19 8.33 21.09
C ILE A 237 10.43 9.00 21.69
N PRO A 238 11.64 8.67 21.22
CA PRO A 238 12.82 9.46 21.52
C PRO A 238 12.74 10.81 20.80
N LYS A 239 13.28 11.86 21.40
CA LYS A 239 13.45 13.17 20.75
C LYS A 239 14.52 13.11 19.67
N ALA A 240 15.57 12.32 19.88
CA ALA A 240 16.55 12.00 18.85
C ALA A 240 15.90 11.14 17.75
N HIS A 241 16.24 11.43 16.50
CA HIS A 241 15.84 10.58 15.38
C HIS A 241 16.67 9.29 15.39
N VAL A 242 16.04 8.20 15.81
CA VAL A 242 16.57 6.83 15.68
C VAL A 242 15.51 6.02 14.94
N GLU A 243 15.88 5.36 13.86
CA GLU A 243 14.92 4.73 12.95
C GLU A 243 14.12 3.62 13.63
N ASN A 244 14.82 2.74 14.36
CA ASN A 244 14.26 1.52 14.92
C ASN A 244 15.03 1.12 16.19
N ILE A 245 14.63 0.00 16.80
CA ILE A 245 15.19 -0.46 18.08
C ILE A 245 16.71 -0.74 18.02
N TYR A 246 17.26 -1.06 16.84
CA TYR A 246 18.67 -1.43 16.71
C TYR A 246 19.63 -0.27 17.00
N ALA A 247 19.14 0.97 16.87
CA ALA A 247 19.90 2.19 17.15
C ALA A 247 19.64 2.77 18.56
N VAL A 248 18.82 2.11 19.39
CA VAL A 248 18.51 2.57 20.75
C VAL A 248 19.62 2.11 21.71
N GLY A 249 20.46 3.05 22.15
CA GLY A 249 21.50 2.78 23.15
C GLY A 249 20.94 2.59 24.57
N PRO A 250 21.71 2.00 25.51
CA PRO A 250 21.21 1.62 26.84
C PRO A 250 20.60 2.76 27.67
N ALA A 251 21.22 3.94 27.68
CA ALA A 251 20.72 5.10 28.43
C ALA A 251 19.39 5.60 27.87
N LEU A 252 19.30 5.74 26.54
CA LEU A 252 18.06 6.13 25.87
C LEU A 252 16.96 5.09 26.07
N GLY A 253 17.30 3.80 25.99
CA GLY A 253 16.37 2.70 26.21
C GLY A 253 15.77 2.69 27.61
N ALA A 254 16.58 3.00 28.63
CA ALA A 254 16.10 3.09 30.02
C ALA A 254 15.07 4.22 30.18
N GLU A 255 15.38 5.43 29.72
CA GLU A 255 14.47 6.57 29.81
C GLU A 255 13.19 6.36 28.98
N LEU A 256 13.31 5.80 27.77
CA LEU A 256 12.17 5.45 26.92
C LEU A 256 11.23 4.46 27.62
N PHE A 257 11.78 3.40 28.21
CA PHE A 257 10.97 2.38 28.85
C PHE A 257 10.35 2.87 30.16
N GLU A 258 11.04 3.74 30.91
CA GLU A 258 10.48 4.40 32.08
C GLU A 258 9.29 5.29 31.72
N ALA A 259 9.44 6.14 30.69
CA ALA A 259 8.37 6.96 30.16
C ALA A 259 7.20 6.11 29.64
N HIS A 260 7.50 5.02 28.92
CA HIS A 260 6.52 4.08 28.41
C HIS A 260 5.71 3.39 29.52
N ALA A 261 6.38 2.91 30.57
CA ALA A 261 5.72 2.33 31.73
C ALA A 261 4.87 3.35 32.48
N LEU A 262 5.33 4.59 32.63
CA LEU A 262 4.57 5.67 33.25
C LEU A 262 3.29 5.99 32.45
N VAL A 263 3.40 6.15 31.14
CA VAL A 263 2.25 6.39 30.25
C VAL A 263 1.25 5.23 30.32
N ALA A 264 1.72 3.97 30.33
CA ALA A 264 0.86 2.82 30.48
C ALA A 264 0.08 2.84 31.81
N ARG A 265 0.73 3.18 32.93
CA ARG A 265 0.05 3.34 34.23
C ARG A 265 -0.97 4.48 34.18
N ALA A 266 -0.64 5.61 33.55
CA ALA A 266 -1.56 6.74 33.40
C ALA A 266 -2.79 6.38 32.57
N VAL A 267 -2.61 5.66 31.44
CA VAL A 267 -3.72 5.12 30.64
C VAL A 267 -4.60 4.18 31.47
N LYS A 268 -3.98 3.27 32.25
CA LYS A 268 -4.74 2.35 33.13
C LYS A 268 -5.56 3.11 34.16
N ARG A 269 -4.99 4.13 34.79
CA ARG A 269 -5.63 4.96 35.82
C ARG A 269 -6.76 5.82 35.24
N ALA A 270 -6.50 6.51 34.13
CA ALA A 270 -7.43 7.51 33.58
C ALA A 270 -8.62 6.89 32.84
N PHE A 271 -8.47 5.72 32.22
CA PHE A 271 -9.49 5.13 31.33
C PHE A 271 -10.00 3.75 31.79
N ALA A 272 -9.39 3.18 32.84
CA ALA A 272 -9.72 1.87 33.37
C ALA A 272 -9.95 0.79 32.28
N PRO A 273 -9.07 0.64 31.27
CA PRO A 273 -9.16 -0.45 30.31
C PRO A 273 -8.98 -1.80 31.02
N ASP A 274 -9.46 -2.88 30.42
CA ASP A 274 -9.28 -4.22 31.00
C ASP A 274 -7.82 -4.68 30.89
N GLY A 275 -7.11 -4.22 29.86
CA GLY A 275 -5.68 -4.48 29.67
C GLY A 275 -4.99 -3.42 28.80
N ILE A 276 -3.68 -3.55 28.62
CA ILE A 276 -2.87 -2.72 27.74
C ILE A 276 -2.07 -3.62 26.80
N THR A 277 -2.02 -3.25 25.52
CA THR A 277 -1.08 -3.82 24.56
C THR A 277 0.03 -2.82 24.30
N THR A 278 1.27 -3.28 24.38
CA THR A 278 2.45 -2.51 24.01
C THR A 278 3.19 -3.21 22.89
N TRP A 279 3.70 -2.43 21.92
CA TRP A 279 4.53 -2.97 20.84
C TRP A 279 5.42 -1.89 20.24
N SER A 280 6.40 -2.34 19.46
CA SER A 280 7.17 -1.53 18.50
C SER A 280 7.27 -2.34 17.21
N SER A 281 7.18 -1.66 16.08
CA SER A 281 7.51 -2.23 14.77
C SER A 281 8.88 -1.74 14.34
N ASN A 282 9.71 -2.65 13.83
CA ASN A 282 11.07 -2.36 13.37
C ASN A 282 11.21 -2.81 11.92
N GLU A 283 11.48 -1.86 11.03
CA GLU A 283 11.55 -2.01 9.58
C GLU A 283 10.22 -2.42 8.92
N ARG A 284 10.18 -2.35 7.59
CA ARG A 284 8.98 -2.67 6.79
C ARG A 284 8.47 -4.08 7.03
N GLY A 285 9.37 -5.04 7.27
CA GLY A 285 9.02 -6.43 7.55
C GLY A 285 8.13 -6.61 8.79
N ALA A 286 8.20 -5.69 9.76
CA ALA A 286 7.34 -5.65 10.94
C ALA A 286 6.20 -4.62 10.82
N ASN A 287 5.93 -4.13 9.61
CA ASN A 287 4.96 -3.06 9.32
C ASN A 287 5.27 -1.72 10.04
N GLN A 288 6.55 -1.34 10.15
CA GLN A 288 6.90 0.00 10.61
C GLN A 288 6.53 1.03 9.53
N GLU A 289 5.64 1.98 9.86
CA GLU A 289 5.20 3.02 8.92
C GLU A 289 6.00 4.32 9.01
N ILE A 290 6.39 4.71 10.23
CA ILE A 290 7.21 5.90 10.47
C ILE A 290 8.59 5.41 10.93
N PRO A 291 9.67 5.66 10.15
CA PRO A 291 11.04 5.26 10.47
C PRO A 291 11.63 6.19 11.55
N HIS A 292 10.97 6.23 12.70
CA HIS A 292 11.39 6.88 13.93
C HIS A 292 10.84 6.01 15.06
N PHE A 293 11.72 5.44 15.87
CA PHE A 293 11.38 4.43 16.87
C PHE A 293 10.25 4.92 17.78
N HIS A 294 9.23 4.08 17.97
CA HIS A 294 8.08 4.45 18.78
C HIS A 294 7.50 3.23 19.49
N LEU A 295 7.19 3.43 20.76
CA LEU A 295 6.52 2.44 21.59
C LEU A 295 5.04 2.82 21.69
N HIS A 296 4.20 1.87 21.36
CA HIS A 296 2.75 2.03 21.49
C HIS A 296 2.28 1.69 22.90
N VAL A 297 1.28 2.44 23.38
CA VAL A 297 0.49 2.14 24.58
C VAL A 297 -0.98 2.13 24.19
N TYR A 298 -1.54 0.96 23.93
CA TYR A 298 -2.90 0.82 23.42
C TYR A 298 -3.84 0.17 24.45
N PRO A 299 -4.92 0.84 24.87
CA PRO A 299 -5.88 0.29 25.82
C PRO A 299 -6.74 -0.81 25.19
N ARG A 300 -7.06 -1.85 25.96
CA ARG A 300 -7.82 -3.02 25.51
C ARG A 300 -9.05 -3.29 26.37
N ARG A 301 -10.07 -3.87 25.75
CA ARG A 301 -11.28 -4.42 26.40
C ARG A 301 -11.35 -5.92 26.16
N VAL A 302 -11.89 -6.68 27.13
CA VAL A 302 -12.11 -8.13 26.99
C VAL A 302 -13.04 -8.40 25.81
N GLY A 303 -12.77 -9.49 25.08
CA GLY A 303 -13.57 -9.89 23.91
C GLY A 303 -13.19 -9.19 22.60
N ILE A 304 -12.25 -8.25 22.60
CA ILE A 304 -11.72 -7.63 21.38
C ILE A 304 -10.50 -8.42 20.88
N PRO A 305 -10.56 -9.06 19.69
CA PRO A 305 -9.46 -9.87 19.15
C PRO A 305 -8.13 -9.12 19.00
N TYR A 306 -7.02 -9.86 19.08
CA TYR A 306 -5.67 -9.40 18.76
C TYR A 306 -5.26 -9.97 17.40
N PRO A 307 -4.57 -9.23 16.52
CA PRO A 307 -4.52 -7.78 16.42
C PRO A 307 -5.78 -7.29 15.67
N PRO A 308 -6.33 -6.11 15.99
CA PRO A 308 -7.13 -5.43 14.98
C PRO A 308 -6.22 -5.34 13.75
N LEU A 309 -6.71 -5.73 12.56
CA LEU A 309 -6.30 -4.99 11.38
C LEU A 309 -6.35 -3.54 11.83
N LEU A 310 -5.20 -2.88 11.95
CA LEU A 310 -5.11 -1.45 12.28
C LEU A 310 -5.66 -0.70 11.07
N ALA A 311 -6.91 -1.00 10.73
CA ALA A 311 -7.71 -0.30 9.77
C ALA A 311 -7.78 1.10 10.35
N LYS A 312 -7.16 2.04 9.62
CA LYS A 312 -7.40 3.46 9.86
C LYS A 312 -8.92 3.61 9.81
N PRO A 313 -9.58 4.02 10.91
CA PRO A 313 -11.03 4.17 10.89
C PRO A 313 -11.39 5.12 9.75
N GLU A 314 -12.51 4.84 9.06
CA GLU A 314 -12.96 5.65 7.92
C GLU A 314 -13.13 7.12 8.29
N THR A 315 -13.44 7.38 9.56
CA THR A 315 -13.52 8.72 10.16
C THR A 315 -12.45 8.85 11.26
N PRO A 316 -11.52 9.82 11.14
CA PRO A 316 -10.59 10.15 12.22
C PRO A 316 -11.33 10.56 13.49
N VAL A 317 -10.72 10.29 14.65
CA VAL A 317 -11.23 10.83 15.93
C VAL A 317 -11.14 12.36 15.90
N ALA A 318 -12.20 13.01 16.36
CA ALA A 318 -12.25 14.47 16.43
C ALA A 318 -11.14 15.02 17.33
N ASP A 319 -10.54 16.14 16.92
CA ASP A 319 -9.37 16.71 17.59
C ASP A 319 -9.66 17.12 19.05
N ASP A 320 -10.89 17.57 19.33
CA ASP A 320 -11.35 17.93 20.67
C ASP A 320 -11.39 16.70 21.62
N ALA A 321 -11.80 15.54 21.12
CA ALA A 321 -11.75 14.30 21.88
C ALA A 321 -10.31 13.89 22.21
N LEU A 322 -9.38 14.03 21.25
CA LEU A 322 -7.95 13.78 21.50
C LEU A 322 -7.37 14.74 22.55
N ARG A 323 -7.72 16.03 22.46
CA ARG A 323 -7.31 17.06 23.43
C ARG A 323 -7.79 16.72 24.85
N LEU A 324 -9.07 16.38 25.00
CA LEU A 324 -9.66 16.04 26.30
C LEU A 324 -9.01 14.78 26.90
N SER A 325 -8.74 13.77 26.06
CA SER A 325 -8.02 12.58 26.50
C SER A 325 -6.59 12.89 26.94
N ALA A 326 -5.87 13.74 26.20
CA ALA A 326 -4.54 14.16 26.58
C ALA A 326 -4.52 14.93 27.92
N GLU A 327 -5.48 15.82 28.16
CA GLU A 327 -5.64 16.51 29.44
C GLU A 327 -5.88 15.55 30.61
N ARG A 328 -6.70 14.50 30.41
CA ARG A 328 -6.91 13.44 31.42
C ARG A 328 -5.62 12.68 31.70
N LEU A 329 -4.84 12.37 30.66
CA LEU A 329 -3.56 11.66 30.82
C LEU A 329 -2.52 12.50 31.53
N ARG A 330 -2.39 13.80 31.23
CA ARG A 330 -1.48 14.69 31.95
C ARG A 330 -1.77 14.70 33.45
N ARG A 331 -3.04 14.87 33.83
CA ARG A 331 -3.46 14.79 35.25
C ARG A 331 -3.08 13.46 35.89
N ALA A 332 -3.34 12.34 35.21
CA ALA A 332 -3.00 11.02 35.74
C ALA A 332 -1.48 10.78 35.82
N ILE A 333 -0.68 11.40 34.94
CA ILE A 333 0.79 11.36 34.98
C ILE A 333 1.31 12.15 36.18
N ASP A 334 0.78 13.35 36.40
CA ASP A 334 1.16 14.20 37.54
C ASP A 334 0.88 13.47 38.86
N GLU A 335 -0.33 12.91 39.01
CA GLU A 335 -0.73 12.11 40.18
C GLU A 335 0.10 10.83 40.42
N LEU A 336 0.81 10.32 39.40
CA LEU A 336 1.66 9.13 39.50
C LEU A 336 3.13 9.46 39.77
N ARG A 337 3.50 10.74 39.68
CA ARG A 337 4.85 11.26 39.95
C ARG A 337 4.99 11.84 41.35
N ASP A 338 3.88 12.29 41.93
CA ASP A 338 3.75 12.68 43.34
C ASP A 338 3.86 11.47 44.30
#